data_AF-A0A239C0A5-F1
#
_entry.id   AF-A0A239C0A5-F1
#
_cell.length_a   1.000
_cell.length_b   1.000
_cell.length_c   1.000
_cell.angle_alpha   90.00
_cell.angle_beta   90.00
_cell.angle_gamma   90.00
#
_symmetry.space_group_name_H-M   'P 1'
#
loop_
_entity.id
_entity.type
_entity.pdbx_description
1 polymer ?
#
loop_
_entity_poly.entity_id
_entity_poly.type
_entity_poly.pdbx_seq_one_letter_code
_entity_poly.pdbx_strand_id
1 'polypeptide(L)'
;MTTKPFSYFIGCKVAKNSVIHENLKSLEIPSQRYVKVTAKGVMTGCITEAWEKIWNSDLQRKFGFDFEIYDERSLDWNDSELDIYVSICS
;
A
#
# COMPACT_ATOMS: atom_id res chain seq x y z
N MET A 1 -7.31 23.14 -10.83
CA MET A 1 -6.97 21.70 -10.91
C MET A 1 -7.80 21.00 -9.84
N THR A 2 -8.73 20.12 -10.20
CA THR A 2 -9.57 19.42 -9.22
C THR A 2 -8.93 18.07 -8.95
N THR A 3 -8.44 17.86 -7.73
CA THR A 3 -7.97 16.52 -7.31
C THR A 3 -9.15 15.57 -7.26
N LYS A 4 -8.92 14.30 -7.59
CA LYS A 4 -9.92 13.25 -7.32
C LYS A 4 -9.91 12.97 -5.81
N PRO A 5 -11.05 12.60 -5.22
CA PRO A 5 -11.10 12.20 -3.81
C PRO A 5 -10.14 11.04 -3.57
N PHE A 6 -9.34 11.16 -2.50
CA PHE A 6 -8.47 10.10 -2.01
C PHE A 6 -9.22 9.25 -0.99
N SER A 7 -9.03 7.94 -1.03
CA SER A 7 -9.59 7.01 -0.05
C SER A 7 -8.50 6.02 0.34
N TYR A 8 -8.43 5.71 1.63
CA TYR A 8 -7.51 4.71 2.17
C TYR A 8 -8.28 3.72 3.04
N PHE A 9 -7.73 2.53 3.20
CA PHE A 9 -8.31 1.45 3.99
C PHE A 9 -7.22 0.82 4.84
N ILE A 10 -7.44 0.73 6.16
CA ILE A 10 -6.56 0.03 7.09
C ILE A 10 -7.26 -1.26 7.51
N GLY A 11 -6.58 -2.38 7.33
CA GLY A 11 -7.09 -3.69 7.73
C GLY A 11 -6.07 -4.79 7.49
N CYS A 12 -6.52 -6.04 7.56
CA CYS A 12 -5.70 -7.21 7.34
C CYS A 12 -6.30 -8.12 6.27
N LYS A 13 -5.47 -8.96 5.66
CA LYS A 13 -5.93 -10.00 4.74
C LYS A 13 -6.75 -11.03 5.50
N VAL A 14 -7.95 -11.30 5.03
CA VAL A 14 -8.86 -12.30 5.60
C VAL A 14 -9.21 -13.38 4.59
N ALA A 15 -9.74 -14.51 5.07
CA ALA A 15 -10.30 -15.53 4.20
C ALA A 15 -11.61 -15.04 3.55
N LYS A 16 -11.97 -15.58 2.39
CA LYS A 16 -13.16 -15.15 1.63
C LYS A 16 -14.47 -15.28 2.42
N ASN A 17 -14.53 -16.20 3.37
CA ASN A 17 -15.70 -16.50 4.20
C ASN A 17 -15.59 -15.95 5.63
N SER A 18 -14.66 -15.03 5.90
CA SER A 18 -14.55 -14.41 7.22
C SER A 18 -15.78 -13.56 7.55
N VAL A 19 -16.22 -13.64 8.82
CA VAL A 19 -17.34 -12.83 9.33
C VAL A 19 -16.84 -11.40 9.54
N ILE A 20 -17.54 -10.43 8.94
CA ILE A 20 -17.23 -9.00 9.11
C ILE A 20 -18.06 -8.47 10.27
N HIS A 21 -17.38 -7.95 11.30
CA HIS A 21 -18.04 -7.28 12.42
C HIS A 21 -18.79 -6.03 11.95
N GLU A 22 -19.88 -5.67 12.65
CA GLU A 22 -20.80 -4.58 12.26
C GLU A 22 -20.12 -3.22 11.99
N ASN A 23 -19.02 -2.94 12.68
CA ASN A 23 -18.28 -1.67 12.58
C ASN A 23 -17.09 -1.72 11.63
N LEU A 24 -16.89 -2.85 10.94
CA LEU A 24 -15.82 -3.03 9.96
C LEU A 24 -16.40 -3.10 8.55
N LYS A 25 -15.54 -2.85 7.56
CA LYS A 25 -15.85 -3.00 6.15
C LYS A 25 -14.91 -4.05 5.55
N SER A 26 -15.35 -4.70 4.48
CA SER A 26 -14.49 -5.53 3.63
C SER A 26 -14.11 -4.76 2.37
N LEU A 27 -12.91 -5.02 1.86
CA LEU A 27 -12.42 -4.52 0.58
C LEU A 27 -11.86 -5.69 -0.22
N GLU A 28 -12.40 -5.93 -1.41
CA GLU A 28 -11.85 -6.90 -2.34
C GLU A 28 -10.86 -6.20 -3.28
N ILE A 29 -9.59 -6.61 -3.24
CA ILE A 29 -8.55 -6.15 -4.17
C ILE A 29 -8.46 -7.18 -5.31
N PRO A 30 -8.83 -6.81 -6.55
CA PRO A 30 -8.75 -7.74 -7.68
C PRO A 30 -7.30 -8.06 -8.04
N SER A 31 -7.09 -9.19 -8.69
CA SER A 31 -5.78 -9.56 -9.24
C SER A 31 -5.29 -8.51 -10.25
N GLN A 32 -4.07 -8.04 -10.06
CA GLN A 32 -3.43 -6.99 -10.87
C GLN A 32 -1.93 -7.28 -10.98
N ARG A 33 -1.25 -6.51 -11.83
CA ARG A 33 0.21 -6.49 -11.92
C ARG A 33 0.74 -5.38 -11.00
N TYR A 34 1.82 -5.70 -10.30
CA TYR A 34 2.41 -4.81 -9.31
C TYR A 34 3.90 -4.71 -9.53
N VAL A 35 4.44 -3.52 -9.31
CA VAL A 35 5.84 -3.36 -8.93
C VAL A 35 5.93 -3.32 -7.41
N LYS A 36 6.90 -4.03 -6.85
CA LYS A 36 7.18 -4.01 -5.41
C LYS A 36 8.32 -3.02 -5.14
N VAL A 37 8.09 -2.10 -4.23
CA VAL A 37 9.09 -1.16 -3.71
C VAL A 37 9.25 -1.43 -2.22
N THR A 38 10.46 -1.73 -1.78
CA THR A 38 10.73 -1.92 -0.34
C THR A 38 11.17 -0.58 0.24
N ALA A 39 10.39 -0.06 1.20
CA ALA A 39 10.76 1.11 2.00
C ALA A 39 11.52 0.63 3.24
N LYS A 40 12.63 1.29 3.56
CA LYS A 40 13.47 0.94 4.71
C LYS A 40 14.03 2.17 5.40
N GLY A 41 13.99 2.20 6.73
CA GLY A 41 14.57 3.23 7.58
C GLY A 41 13.58 3.77 8.61
N VAL A 42 13.82 4.99 9.07
CA VAL A 42 13.03 5.62 10.14
C VAL A 42 11.60 5.92 9.68
N MET A 43 10.62 5.52 10.49
CA MET A 43 9.21 5.80 10.24
C MET A 43 8.83 7.22 10.67
N THR A 44 7.95 7.92 9.94
CA THR A 44 7.32 7.54 8.66
C THR A 44 8.14 7.99 7.43
N GLY A 45 9.34 8.54 7.64
CA GLY A 45 10.18 9.13 6.60
C GLY A 45 10.50 8.18 5.44
N CYS A 46 10.84 6.93 5.75
CA CYS A 46 11.16 5.94 4.71
C CYS A 46 9.99 5.66 3.75
N ILE A 47 8.74 5.73 4.23
CA ILE A 47 7.52 5.59 3.42
C ILE A 47 7.33 6.82 2.54
N THR A 48 7.45 8.02 3.12
CA THR A 48 7.34 9.28 2.38
C THR A 48 8.34 9.32 1.22
N GLU A 49 9.60 9.00 1.50
CA GLU A 49 10.66 8.96 0.47
C GLU A 49 10.38 7.92 -0.61
N ALA A 50 9.85 6.75 -0.25
CA ALA A 50 9.49 5.73 -1.22
C ALA A 50 8.35 6.19 -2.14
N TRP A 51 7.31 6.83 -1.59
CA TRP A 51 6.22 7.39 -2.38
C TRP A 51 6.64 8.55 -3.27
N GLU A 52 7.49 9.46 -2.78
CA GLU A 52 8.07 10.52 -3.60
C GLU A 52 8.82 9.95 -4.80
N LYS A 53 9.61 8.89 -4.61
CA LYS A 53 10.29 8.20 -5.72
C LYS A 53 9.30 7.55 -6.69
N ILE A 54 8.25 6.90 -6.18
CA ILE A 54 7.19 6.29 -7.01
C ILE A 54 6.49 7.36 -7.85
N TRP A 55 6.10 8.49 -7.26
CA TRP A 55 5.39 9.57 -7.97
C TRP A 55 6.26 10.27 -9.02
N ASN A 56 7.57 10.34 -8.80
CA ASN A 56 8.52 10.93 -9.75
C ASN A 56 9.11 9.91 -10.76
N SER A 57 8.65 8.65 -10.74
CA SER A 57 9.14 7.62 -11.65
C SER A 57 8.37 7.58 -12.98
N ASP A 58 8.97 6.97 -13.99
CA ASP A 58 8.33 6.70 -15.30
C ASP A 58 7.43 5.44 -15.28
N LEU A 59 7.02 4.97 -14.09
CA LEU A 59 6.16 3.80 -13.96
C LEU A 59 4.83 4.03 -14.68
N GLN A 60 4.47 3.11 -15.58
CA GLN A 60 3.16 3.09 -16.22
C GLN A 60 2.09 2.62 -15.24
N ARG A 61 1.64 3.56 -14.38
CA ARG A 61 0.67 3.29 -13.33
C ARG A 61 -0.72 2.99 -13.88
N LYS A 62 -1.32 1.92 -13.36
CA LYS A 62 -2.71 1.53 -13.65
C LYS A 62 -3.72 2.21 -12.74
N PHE A 63 -3.29 2.70 -11.57
CA PHE A 63 -4.16 3.34 -10.57
C PHE A 63 -5.37 2.48 -10.15
N GLY A 64 -5.18 1.16 -10.05
CA GLY A 64 -6.23 0.25 -9.57
C GLY A 64 -6.29 0.22 -8.04
N PHE A 65 -5.37 -0.50 -7.40
CA PHE A 65 -5.19 -0.48 -5.95
C PHE A 65 -3.71 -0.49 -5.65
N ASP A 66 -3.23 0.48 -4.88
CA ASP A 66 -1.91 0.41 -4.27
C ASP A 66 -2.09 0.10 -2.79
N PHE A 67 -1.14 -0.63 -2.21
CA PHE A 67 -1.19 -0.96 -0.80
C PHE A 67 0.20 -1.19 -0.22
N GLU A 68 0.28 -1.05 1.09
CA GLU A 68 1.48 -1.24 1.90
C GLU A 68 1.27 -2.46 2.78
N ILE A 69 2.27 -3.33 2.88
CA ILE A 69 2.27 -4.48 3.77
C ILE A 69 3.20 -4.20 4.94
N TYR A 70 2.60 -3.95 6.09
CA TYR A 70 3.28 -3.80 7.38
C TYR A 70 3.35 -5.18 8.05
N ASP A 71 4.50 -5.84 7.94
CA ASP A 71 4.76 -7.13 8.58
C ASP A 71 5.71 -6.97 9.79
N GLU A 72 6.24 -8.06 10.33
CA GLU A 72 7.14 -8.06 11.49
C GLU A 72 8.38 -7.16 11.32
N ARG A 73 8.79 -6.87 10.09
CA ARG A 73 9.94 -6.00 9.80
C ARG A 73 9.64 -4.52 10.05
N SER A 74 8.37 -4.15 10.23
CA SER A 74 7.93 -2.77 10.48
C SER A 74 7.76 -2.43 11.96
N LEU A 75 8.15 -3.33 12.87
CA LEU A 75 7.95 -3.16 14.31
C LEU A 75 8.91 -2.14 14.94
N ASP A 76 10.16 -2.08 14.49
CA ASP A 76 11.13 -1.08 14.98
C ASP A 76 11.06 0.19 14.14
N TRP A 77 10.44 1.24 14.68
CA TRP A 77 10.25 2.52 13.98
C TRP A 77 11.56 3.26 13.68
N ASN A 78 12.70 2.89 14.27
CA ASN A 78 14.00 3.49 13.94
C ASN A 78 14.68 2.81 12.73
N ASP A 79 14.34 1.56 12.44
CA ASP A 79 14.84 0.81 11.27
C ASP A 79 13.75 -0.14 10.74
N SER A 80 12.62 0.45 10.33
CA SER A 80 11.50 -0.31 9.80
C SER A 80 11.75 -0.70 8.36
N GLU A 81 11.21 -1.84 7.95
CA GLU A 81 11.16 -2.26 6.56
C GLU A 81 9.74 -2.72 6.22
N LEU A 82 9.22 -2.31 5.07
CA LEU A 82 7.90 -2.72 4.57
C LEU A 82 7.86 -2.71 3.04
N ASP A 83 6.90 -3.43 2.47
CA ASP A 83 6.72 -3.50 1.02
C ASP A 83 5.52 -2.66 0.57
N ILE A 84 5.75 -1.81 -0.43
CA ILE A 84 4.73 -1.04 -1.15
C ILE A 84 4.48 -1.72 -2.50
N TYR A 85 3.23 -2.07 -2.77
CA TYR A 85 2.79 -2.65 -4.03
C TYR A 85 2.04 -1.59 -4.84
N VAL A 86 2.60 -1.20 -5.98
CA VAL A 86 2.05 -0.17 -6.86
C VAL A 86 1.46 -0.81 -8.11
N SER A 87 0.19 -0.53 -8.39
CA SER A 87 -0.52 -1.11 -9.54
C SER A 87 -0.04 -0.53 -10.87
N ILE A 88 0.36 -1.40 -11.81
CA ILE A 88 0.93 -1.04 -13.11
C ILE A 88 0.15 -1.65 -14.29
N CYS A 89 0.30 -1.06 -15.48
CA CYS A 89 -0.42 -1.48 -16.69
C CYS A 89 0.12 -2.79 -17.29
N SER A 90 1.43 -3.01 -17.27
CA SER A 90 2.12 -4.22 -17.79
C SER A 90 3.53 -4.33 -17.22
#